data_AF-A0A2X3EPV9-F1
#
_entry.id   AF-A0A2X3EPV9-F1
#
_cell.length_a   1.000
_cell.length_b   1.000
_cell.length_c   1.000
_cell.angle_alpha   90.00
_cell.angle_beta   90.00
_cell.angle_gamma   90.00
#
_symmetry.space_group_name_H-M   'P 1'
#
loop_
_entity.id
_entity.type
_entity.pdbx_description
1 polymer ?
#
loop_
_entity_poly.entity_id
_entity_poly.type
_entity_poly.pdbx_seq_one_letter_code
_entity_poly.pdbx_strand_id
1 'polypeptide(L)'
;MAELMHEFAIAQGLLAPDAPFVSFNCAQYASNPELLAANLFGYVKGAFTGAQSDKAGAFEAANGGMLFLDEVHRLDAQGQEKLFTWLDRKEIYRVGETAQGLPISLRLVFATTEDIHSTFLTTFLRRIPDPG
;
A
#
# COMPACT_ATOMS: atom_id res chain seq x y z
N MET A 1 -15.06 -2.07 -9.39
CA MET A 1 -15.07 -3.33 -8.59
C MET A 1 -14.63 -3.08 -7.15
N ALA A 2 -13.45 -2.49 -6.91
CA ALA A 2 -12.98 -2.21 -5.54
C ALA A 2 -13.89 -1.25 -4.75
N GLU A 3 -14.46 -0.21 -5.38
CA GLU A 3 -15.46 0.67 -4.75
C GLU A 3 -16.71 -0.11 -4.30
N LEU A 4 -17.23 -1.01 -5.14
CA LEU A 4 -18.36 -1.88 -4.77
C LEU A 4 -18.01 -2.79 -3.58
N MET A 5 -16.77 -3.28 -3.48
CA MET A 5 -16.33 -4.07 -2.33
C MET A 5 -16.29 -3.23 -1.05
N HIS A 6 -15.90 -1.95 -1.15
CA HIS A 6 -15.93 -1.01 -0.03
C HIS A 6 -17.37 -0.71 0.42
N GLU A 7 -18.25 -0.37 -0.52
CA GLU A 7 -19.68 -0.15 -0.24
C GLU A 7 -20.33 -1.40 0.39
N PHE A 8 -20.03 -2.58 -0.14
CA PHE A 8 -20.50 -3.84 0.41
C PHE A 8 -19.98 -4.07 1.84
N ALA A 9 -18.69 -3.83 2.08
CA ALA A 9 -18.09 -3.98 3.40
C ALA A 9 -18.75 -3.03 4.42
N ILE A 10 -19.08 -1.80 4.03
CA ILE A 10 -19.86 -0.88 4.87
C ILE A 10 -21.28 -1.43 5.11
N ALA A 11 -21.98 -1.85 4.05
CA ALA A 11 -23.35 -2.35 4.15
C ALA A 11 -23.47 -3.60 5.05
N GLN A 12 -22.42 -4.43 5.12
CA GLN A 12 -22.34 -5.60 6.00
C GLN A 12 -21.81 -5.30 7.40
N GLY A 13 -21.49 -4.04 7.72
CA GLY A 13 -20.92 -3.64 9.02
C GLY A 13 -19.49 -4.13 9.25
N LEU A 14 -18.77 -4.50 8.18
CA LEU A 14 -17.36 -4.92 8.23
C LEU A 14 -16.40 -3.72 8.27
N LEU A 15 -16.87 -2.56 7.82
CA LEU A 15 -16.21 -1.26 7.89
C LEU A 15 -17.17 -0.21 8.45
N ALA A 16 -16.63 0.84 9.06
CA ALA A 16 -17.43 1.97 9.54
C ALA A 16 -18.08 2.73 8.35
N PRO A 17 -19.23 3.39 8.54
CA PRO A 17 -19.90 4.14 7.47
C PRO A 17 -19.06 5.25 6.83
N ASP A 18 -18.10 5.79 7.58
CA ASP A 18 -17.16 6.84 7.17
C ASP A 18 -15.76 6.28 6.86
N ALA A 19 -15.61 4.97 6.79
CA ALA A 19 -14.32 4.33 6.53
C ALA A 19 -13.75 4.80 5.18
N PRO A 20 -12.50 5.27 5.12
CA PRO A 20 -11.94 5.82 3.89
C PRO A 20 -11.76 4.75 2.82
N PHE A 21 -11.97 5.13 1.56
CA PHE A 21 -11.54 4.35 0.39
C PHE A 21 -10.48 5.15 -0.35
N VAL A 22 -9.26 4.61 -0.45
CA VAL A 22 -8.17 5.23 -1.22
C VAL A 22 -7.79 4.31 -2.35
N SER A 23 -7.76 4.84 -3.57
CA SER A 23 -7.20 4.17 -4.74
C SER A 23 -5.86 4.77 -5.08
N PHE A 24 -4.87 3.90 -5.33
CA PHE A 24 -3.53 4.29 -5.71
C PHE A 24 -3.07 3.42 -6.89
N ASN A 25 -2.79 4.05 -8.03
CA ASN A 25 -2.28 3.36 -9.20
C ASN A 25 -0.76 3.52 -9.27
N CYS A 26 -0.04 2.41 -9.09
CA CYS A 26 1.42 2.39 -9.05
C CYS A 26 2.06 2.75 -10.40
N ALA A 27 1.36 2.56 -11.52
CA ALA A 27 1.86 2.92 -12.84
C ALA A 27 2.03 4.44 -13.03
N GLN A 28 1.27 5.27 -12.30
CA GLN A 28 1.40 6.74 -12.36
C GLN A 28 2.80 7.24 -11.95
N TYR A 29 3.49 6.47 -11.09
CA TYR A 29 4.81 6.81 -10.56
C TYR A 29 5.88 5.78 -10.91
N ALA A 30 5.60 4.85 -11.82
CA ALA A 30 6.52 3.74 -12.15
C ALA A 30 7.89 4.21 -12.68
N SER A 31 7.97 5.39 -13.27
CA SER A 31 9.24 5.98 -13.72
C SER A 31 10.10 6.56 -12.58
N ASN A 32 9.57 6.65 -11.37
CA ASN A 32 10.28 7.17 -10.20
C ASN A 32 9.91 6.36 -8.93
N PRO A 33 10.66 5.29 -8.64
CA PRO A 33 10.39 4.41 -7.50
C PRO A 33 10.39 5.12 -6.14
N GLU A 34 11.28 6.11 -5.95
CA GLU A 34 11.31 6.90 -4.70
C GLU A 34 10.00 7.66 -4.50
N LEU A 35 9.50 8.31 -5.55
CA LEU A 35 8.26 9.07 -5.50
C LEU A 35 7.04 8.15 -5.32
N LEU A 36 7.06 6.97 -5.94
CA LEU A 36 6.04 5.94 -5.76
C LEU A 36 5.99 5.52 -4.28
N ALA A 37 7.12 5.10 -3.71
CA ALA A 37 7.21 4.70 -2.32
C ALA A 37 6.81 5.84 -1.36
N ALA A 38 7.25 7.07 -1.65
CA ALA A 38 6.92 8.25 -0.85
C ALA A 38 5.42 8.57 -0.84
N ASN A 39 4.71 8.43 -1.96
CA ASN A 39 3.25 8.65 -1.99
C ASN A 39 2.47 7.47 -1.41
N LEU A 40 2.97 6.24 -1.52
CA LEU A 40 2.31 5.05 -0.98
C LEU A 40 2.47 4.96 0.55
N PHE A 41 3.70 5.04 1.05
CA PHE A 41 4.05 4.83 2.47
C PHE A 41 4.26 6.13 3.26
N GLY A 42 4.28 7.29 2.60
CA GLY A 42 4.64 8.56 3.23
C GLY A 42 6.15 8.73 3.34
N TYR A 43 6.59 9.92 3.75
CA TYR A 43 8.00 10.23 3.95
C TYR A 43 8.19 11.24 5.07
N VAL A 44 9.38 11.22 5.68
CA VAL A 44 9.80 12.24 6.64
C VAL A 44 10.64 13.31 5.95
N LYS A 45 10.71 14.49 6.55
CA LYS A 45 11.57 15.58 6.09
C LYS A 45 13.01 15.11 5.92
N GLY A 46 13.61 15.42 4.78
CA GLY A 46 15.00 15.05 4.47
C GLY A 46 15.18 13.63 3.95
N ALA A 47 14.10 12.86 3.73
CA ALA A 47 14.20 11.50 3.19
C ALA A 47 14.79 11.44 1.77
N PHE A 48 14.53 12.45 0.94
CA PHE A 48 15.06 12.59 -0.41
C PHE A 48 15.12 14.08 -0.83
N THR A 49 15.77 14.38 -1.96
CA THR A 49 15.87 15.74 -2.49
C THR A 49 14.48 16.31 -2.79
N GLY A 50 14.05 17.31 -2.01
CA GLY A 50 12.72 17.92 -2.12
C GLY A 50 11.74 17.52 -1.02
N ALA A 51 12.11 16.60 -0.12
CA ALA A 51 11.34 16.28 1.09
C ALA A 51 11.43 17.40 2.14
N GLN A 52 10.74 18.51 1.92
CA GLN A 52 10.81 19.71 2.77
C GLN A 52 10.01 19.60 4.08
N SER A 53 9.07 18.66 4.15
CA SER A 53 8.24 18.38 5.31
C SER A 53 7.93 16.89 5.39
N ASP A 54 7.41 16.45 6.53
CA ASP A 54 6.79 15.13 6.63
C ASP A 54 5.50 15.11 5.81
N LYS A 55 5.17 13.96 5.21
CA LYS A 55 3.92 13.77 4.47
C LYS A 55 3.40 12.36 4.64
N ALA A 56 2.11 12.26 4.94
CA ALA A 56 1.39 11.00 5.03
C ALA A 56 1.19 10.37 3.65
N GLY A 57 1.29 9.04 3.59
CA GLY A 57 1.06 8.26 2.37
C GLY A 57 -0.37 7.74 2.23
N ALA A 58 -0.61 7.02 1.13
CA ALA A 58 -1.89 6.36 0.85
C ALA A 58 -2.30 5.34 1.93
N PHE A 59 -1.34 4.63 2.55
CA PHE A 59 -1.62 3.73 3.67
C PHE A 59 -2.22 4.46 4.88
N GLU A 60 -1.66 5.61 5.24
CA GLU A 60 -2.17 6.42 6.35
C GLU A 60 -3.54 7.00 6.03
N ALA A 61 -3.73 7.47 4.79
CA ALA A 61 -5.01 8.00 4.33
C ALA A 61 -6.14 6.96 4.31
N ALA A 62 -5.82 5.67 4.08
CA ALA A 62 -6.78 4.57 4.11
C ALA A 62 -6.89 3.85 5.46
N ASN A 63 -6.23 4.35 6.51
CA ASN A 63 -6.28 3.72 7.83
C ASN A 63 -7.72 3.64 8.34
N GLY A 64 -8.11 2.46 8.83
CA GLY A 64 -9.48 2.15 9.26
C GLY A 64 -10.45 1.78 8.11
N GLY A 65 -10.00 1.83 6.85
CA GLY A 65 -10.84 1.62 5.68
C GLY A 65 -10.26 0.63 4.68
N MET A 66 -10.27 1.00 3.41
CA MET A 66 -9.81 0.17 2.30
C MET A 66 -8.82 0.91 1.40
N LEU A 67 -7.72 0.23 1.08
CA LEU A 67 -6.72 0.68 0.12
C LEU A 67 -6.77 -0.22 -1.10
N PHE A 68 -7.01 0.36 -2.26
CA PHE A 68 -6.92 -0.31 -3.55
C PHE A 68 -5.61 0.06 -4.25
N LEU A 69 -4.73 -0.92 -4.47
CA LEU A 69 -3.48 -0.77 -5.20
C LEU A 69 -3.59 -1.36 -6.60
N ASP A 70 -3.53 -0.50 -7.62
CA ASP A 70 -3.55 -0.93 -9.01
C ASP A 70 -2.13 -1.00 -9.58
N GLU A 71 -1.90 -1.95 -10.48
CA GLU A 71 -0.59 -2.26 -11.05
C GLU A 71 0.53 -2.45 -10.02
N VAL A 72 0.23 -3.19 -8.95
CA VAL A 72 1.15 -3.34 -7.79
C VAL A 72 2.50 -3.97 -8.16
N HIS A 73 2.61 -4.66 -9.30
CA HIS A 73 3.85 -5.18 -9.87
C HIS A 73 4.87 -4.08 -10.22
N ARG A 74 4.43 -2.82 -10.32
CA ARG A 74 5.31 -1.65 -10.55
C ARG A 74 6.08 -1.21 -9.32
N LEU A 75 5.76 -1.76 -8.13
CA LEU A 75 6.62 -1.61 -6.97
C LEU A 75 7.95 -2.31 -7.24
N ASP A 76 9.04 -1.58 -7.01
CA ASP A 76 10.38 -2.16 -6.98
C ASP A 76 10.56 -3.11 -5.78
N ALA A 77 11.69 -3.79 -5.71
CA ALA A 77 11.95 -4.77 -4.66
C ALA A 77 11.78 -4.18 -3.25
N GLN A 78 12.23 -2.94 -3.03
CA GLN A 78 12.12 -2.26 -1.74
C GLN A 78 10.65 -1.93 -1.40
N GLY A 79 9.88 -1.44 -2.37
CA GLY A 79 8.44 -1.20 -2.22
C GLY A 79 7.67 -2.47 -1.91
N GLN A 80 8.00 -3.58 -2.58
CA GLN A 80 7.41 -4.89 -2.31
C GLN A 80 7.76 -5.39 -0.89
N GLU A 81 9.00 -5.21 -0.43
CA GLU A 81 9.41 -5.56 0.96
C GLU A 81 8.67 -4.73 2.01
N LYS A 82 8.46 -3.43 1.77
CA LYS A 82 7.65 -2.58 2.66
C LYS A 82 6.19 -3.02 2.69
N LEU A 83 5.60 -3.34 1.53
CA LEU A 83 4.26 -3.89 1.45
C LEU A 83 4.14 -5.22 2.21
N PHE A 84 5.14 -6.10 2.06
CA PHE A 84 5.23 -7.36 2.80
C PHE A 84 5.31 -7.14 4.31
N THR A 85 6.12 -6.17 4.74
CA THR A 85 6.26 -5.82 6.17
C THR A 85 4.92 -5.41 6.76
N TRP A 86 4.10 -4.64 6.02
CA TRP A 86 2.75 -4.30 6.46
C TRP A 86 1.81 -5.51 6.45
N LEU A 87 1.90 -6.39 5.46
CA LEU A 87 1.08 -7.62 5.44
C LEU A 87 1.34 -8.48 6.68
N ASP A 88 2.60 -8.61 7.10
CA ASP A 88 3.06 -9.43 8.23
C ASP A 88 2.78 -8.77 9.58
N ARG A 89 3.12 -7.48 9.73
CA ARG A 89 3.13 -6.79 11.03
C ARG A 89 2.01 -5.79 11.24
N LYS A 90 1.26 -5.44 10.18
CA LYS A 90 0.28 -4.35 10.18
C LYS A 90 0.88 -2.99 10.54
N GLU A 91 2.16 -2.80 10.23
CA GLU A 91 2.90 -1.55 10.43
C GLU A 91 3.56 -1.11 9.13
N ILE A 92 3.59 0.20 8.88
CA ILE A 92 4.36 0.79 7.80
C ILE A 92 5.51 1.61 8.35
N TYR A 93 6.53 1.83 7.52
CA TYR A 93 7.62 2.76 7.78
C TYR A 93 7.68 3.78 6.65
N ARG A 94 7.55 5.06 7.00
CA ARG A 94 7.72 6.16 6.06
C ARG A 94 9.11 6.09 5.42
N VAL A 95 9.25 6.58 4.20
CA VAL A 95 10.56 6.69 3.55
C VAL A 95 11.43 7.64 4.38
N GLY A 96 12.66 7.19 4.70
CA GLY A 96 13.60 7.90 5.57
C GLY A 96 13.42 7.65 7.08
N GLU A 97 12.37 6.94 7.49
CA GLU A 97 12.12 6.56 8.89
C GLU A 97 12.51 5.09 9.13
N THR A 98 13.22 4.82 10.23
CA THR A 98 13.72 3.47 10.59
C THR A 98 13.43 3.06 12.02
N ALA A 99 13.11 4.03 12.91
CA ALA A 99 12.96 3.79 14.33
C ALA A 99 11.50 3.50 14.73
N GLN A 100 10.53 4.12 14.05
CA GLN A 100 9.13 4.04 14.44
C GLN A 100 8.25 3.47 13.33
N GLY A 101 7.76 2.24 13.55
CA GLY A 101 6.68 1.67 12.76
C GLY A 101 5.35 2.33 13.11
N LEU A 102 4.55 2.66 12.11
CA LEU A 102 3.22 3.22 12.29
C LEU A 102 2.18 2.11 12.10
N PRO A 103 1.40 1.74 13.13
CA PRO A 103 0.37 0.73 13.00
C PRO A 103 -0.77 1.22 12.11
N ILE A 104 -1.09 0.45 11.07
CA ILE A 104 -2.14 0.74 10.09
C ILE A 104 -3.03 -0.49 9.95
N SER A 105 -4.32 -0.29 10.26
CA SER A 105 -5.34 -1.32 10.13
C SER A 105 -6.27 -0.97 8.97
N LEU A 106 -6.10 -1.65 7.83
CA LEU A 106 -6.95 -1.45 6.65
C LEU A 106 -7.19 -2.76 5.90
N ARG A 107 -8.18 -2.74 5.01
CA ARG A 107 -8.42 -3.80 4.02
C ARG A 107 -7.64 -3.47 2.74
N LEU A 108 -6.72 -4.34 2.36
CA LEU A 108 -5.96 -4.16 1.12
C LEU A 108 -6.61 -4.96 -0.01
N VAL A 109 -6.87 -4.28 -1.12
CA VAL A 109 -7.22 -4.90 -2.40
C VAL A 109 -6.10 -4.51 -3.37
N PHE A 110 -5.57 -5.45 -4.14
CA PHE A 110 -4.57 -5.13 -5.15
C PHE A 110 -4.85 -5.82 -6.48
N ALA A 111 -4.40 -5.21 -7.57
CA ALA A 111 -4.51 -5.71 -8.93
C ALA A 111 -3.16 -5.56 -9.67
N THR A 112 -2.97 -6.39 -10.69
CA THR A 112 -1.79 -6.40 -11.55
C THR A 112 -2.16 -6.97 -12.91
N THR A 113 -1.62 -6.40 -13.99
CA THR A 113 -1.71 -7.00 -15.33
C THR A 113 -0.60 -8.01 -15.64
N GLU A 114 0.46 -8.01 -14.84
CA GLU A 114 1.60 -8.93 -14.97
C GLU A 114 1.39 -10.24 -14.20
N ASP A 115 2.00 -11.30 -14.71
CA ASP A 115 1.98 -12.61 -14.06
C ASP A 115 2.59 -12.54 -12.65
N ILE A 116 1.87 -13.10 -11.68
CA ILE A 116 2.23 -12.99 -10.26
C ILE A 116 3.46 -13.83 -9.91
N HIS A 117 3.73 -14.91 -10.64
CA HIS A 117 4.84 -15.82 -10.36
C HIS A 117 6.16 -15.31 -10.92
N SER A 118 6.15 -14.43 -11.93
CA SER A 118 7.36 -13.83 -12.47
C SER A 118 7.80 -12.55 -11.75
N THR A 119 6.85 -11.80 -11.18
CA THR A 119 7.07 -10.38 -10.86
C THR A 119 7.09 -10.07 -9.35
N PHE A 120 6.54 -10.96 -8.52
CA PHE A 120 6.57 -10.80 -7.07
C PHE A 120 7.64 -11.68 -6.41
N LEU A 121 8.20 -11.19 -5.31
CA LEU A 121 9.07 -11.99 -4.45
C LEU A 121 8.35 -13.26 -3.99
N THR A 122 9.06 -14.39 -3.98
CA THR A 122 8.50 -15.67 -3.51
C THR A 122 8.00 -15.60 -2.06
N THR A 123 8.61 -14.76 -1.23
CA THR A 123 8.17 -14.47 0.14
C THR A 123 6.79 -13.81 0.18
N PHE A 124 6.52 -12.91 -0.77
CA PHE A 124 5.24 -12.21 -0.91
C PHE A 124 4.13 -13.18 -1.33
N LEU A 125 4.40 -14.04 -2.32
CA LEU A 125 3.42 -15.01 -2.83
C LEU A 125 2.97 -16.01 -1.77
N ARG A 126 3.84 -16.41 -0.83
CA ARG A 126 3.47 -17.33 0.27
C ARG A 126 2.45 -16.76 1.27
N ARG A 127 2.11 -15.47 1.17
CA ARG A 127 1.17 -14.77 2.05
C ARG A 127 -0.09 -14.31 1.34
N ILE A 128 -0.16 -14.52 0.03
CA ILE A 128 -1.39 -14.39 -0.75
C ILE A 128 -2.05 -15.77 -0.77
N PRO A 129 -3.34 -15.89 -0.42
CA PRO A 129 -4.07 -17.13 -0.61
C PRO A 129 -3.98 -17.53 -2.08
N ASP A 130 -3.61 -18.79 -2.37
CA ASP A 130 -3.55 -19.31 -3.73
C ASP A 130 -4.89 -19.05 -4.43
N PRO A 131 -4.94 -18.27 -5.52
CA PRO A 131 -6.19 -17.92 -6.17
C PRO A 131 -6.90 -19.12 -6.82
N GLY A 132 -6.21 -20.26 -6.98
CA GLY A 132 -6.76 -21.49 -7.58
C GLY A 132 -6.71 -21.49 -9.09
#